data_AF-A0A9E0IDR9-F1
#
_entry.id   AF-A0A9E0IDR9-F1
#
_cell.length_a   1.000
_cell.length_b   1.000
_cell.length_c   1.000
_cell.angle_alpha   90.00
_cell.angle_beta   90.00
_cell.angle_gamma   90.00
#
_symmetry.space_group_name_H-M   'P 1'
#
loop_
_entity.id
_entity.type
_entity.pdbx_description
1 polymer ?
#
loop_
_entity_poly.entity_id
_entity_poly.type
_entity_poly.pdbx_seq_one_letter_code
_entity_poly.pdbx_strand_id
1 'polypeptide(L)'
;MNTNLHQFVLDHLAARRIKWTRVSRETGIPYETLKKIGHRTTPNPGVLHVQTLANYFQDQFPSVAQAQMAQAATDVVATGA
;
A
#
# COMPACT_ATOMS: atom_id res chain seq x y z
N MET A 1 13.35 -8.69 -11.82
CA MET A 1 11.87 -8.58 -11.77
C MET A 1 11.53 -7.27 -11.07
N ASN A 2 11.21 -6.21 -11.81
CA ASN A 2 10.76 -4.95 -11.23
C ASN A 2 9.27 -5.09 -10.87
N THR A 3 9.00 -5.49 -9.62
CA THR A 3 7.67 -5.45 -9.03
C THR A 3 7.20 -4.00 -9.07
N ASN A 4 6.45 -3.65 -10.13
CA ASN A 4 5.98 -2.30 -10.34
C ASN A 4 5.00 -1.98 -9.20
N LEU A 5 5.27 -0.91 -8.44
CA LEU A 5 4.38 -0.40 -7.39
C LEU A 5 2.90 -0.36 -7.85
N HIS A 6 2.71 -0.05 -9.13
CA HIS A 6 1.41 -0.06 -9.77
C HIS A 6 0.71 -1.42 -9.70
N GLN A 7 1.41 -2.52 -10.00
CA GLN A 7 0.84 -3.87 -9.93
C GLN A 7 0.52 -4.26 -8.49
N PHE A 8 1.37 -3.89 -7.52
CA PHE A 8 1.10 -4.11 -6.10
C PHE A 8 -0.19 -3.43 -5.63
N VAL A 9 -0.39 -2.16 -6.01
CA VAL A 9 -1.62 -1.41 -5.72
C VAL A 9 -2.84 -2.06 -6.41
N LEU A 10 -2.68 -2.49 -7.66
CA LEU A 10 -3.75 -3.15 -8.41
C LEU A 10 -4.18 -4.46 -7.75
N ASP A 11 -3.23 -5.29 -7.30
CA ASP A 11 -3.53 -6.56 -6.65
C ASP A 11 -4.29 -6.34 -5.32
N HIS A 12 -3.91 -5.32 -4.54
CA HIS A 12 -4.61 -4.98 -3.30
C HIS A 12 -6.00 -4.40 -3.54
N LEU A 13 -6.18 -3.58 -4.58
CA LEU A 13 -7.48 -3.06 -4.99
C LEU A 13 -8.39 -4.18 -5.52
N ALA A 14 -7.85 -5.13 -6.29
CA ALA A 14 -8.55 -6.27 -6.86
C ALA A 14 -8.92 -7.31 -5.81
N ALA A 15 -8.06 -7.53 -4.81
CA ALA A 15 -8.33 -8.44 -3.70
C ALA A 15 -9.51 -7.99 -2.81
N ARG A 16 -9.98 -6.73 -2.96
CA ARG A 16 -11.11 -6.14 -2.21
C ARG A 16 -11.00 -6.29 -0.68
N ARG A 17 -9.78 -6.48 -0.15
CA ARG A 17 -9.53 -6.69 1.29
C ARG A 17 -9.92 -5.48 2.13
N ILE A 18 -9.84 -4.28 1.56
CA ILE A 18 -10.28 -3.03 2.17
C ILE A 18 -11.37 -2.41 1.30
N LYS A 19 -12.45 -1.93 1.93
CA LYS A 19 -13.49 -1.15 1.25
C LYS A 19 -12.86 0.10 0.64
N TRP A 20 -13.04 0.31 -0.66
CA TRP A 20 -12.51 1.48 -1.37
C TRP A 20 -12.99 2.81 -0.76
N THR A 21 -14.17 2.84 -0.13
CA THR A 21 -14.67 4.01 0.62
C THR A 21 -13.79 4.36 1.82
N ARG A 22 -13.24 3.35 2.52
CA ARG A 22 -12.28 3.56 3.61
C ARG A 22 -10.97 4.09 3.04
N VAL A 23 -10.42 3.43 2.01
CA VAL A 23 -9.17 3.86 1.36
C VAL A 23 -9.28 5.32 0.91
N SER A 24 -10.40 5.71 0.30
CA SER A 24 -10.64 7.08 -0.15
C SER A 24 -10.58 8.10 0.99
N ARG A 25 -11.20 7.78 2.13
CA ARG A 25 -11.20 8.65 3.31
C ARG A 25 -9.81 8.79 3.94
N GLU A 26 -9.08 7.69 4.08
CA GLU A 26 -7.76 7.69 4.74
C GLU A 26 -6.67 8.30 3.84
N THR A 27 -6.75 8.09 2.53
CA THR A 27 -5.72 8.59 1.57
C THR A 27 -6.04 9.96 0.98
N GLY A 28 -7.27 10.45 1.16
CA GLY A 28 -7.76 11.67 0.51
C GLY A 28 -8.00 11.53 -1.01
N ILE A 29 -7.73 10.34 -1.58
CA ILE A 29 -7.92 10.10 -3.02
C ILE A 29 -9.42 9.86 -3.28
N PRO A 30 -10.04 10.56 -4.26
CA PRO A 30 -11.45 10.36 -4.56
C PRO A 30 -11.78 8.91 -4.93
N TYR A 31 -12.92 8.40 -4.47
CA TYR A 31 -13.39 7.04 -4.78
C TYR A 31 -13.43 6.76 -6.29
N GLU A 32 -13.84 7.74 -7.09
CA GLU A 32 -13.86 7.63 -8.55
C GLU A 32 -12.46 7.44 -9.14
N THR A 33 -11.44 8.06 -8.55
CA THR A 33 -10.03 7.84 -8.93
C THR A 33 -9.58 6.43 -8.57
N LEU A 34 -9.94 5.93 -7.38
CA LEU A 34 -9.65 4.54 -6.99
C LEU A 34 -10.29 3.53 -7.95
N LYS A 35 -11.55 3.77 -8.34
CA LYS A 35 -12.27 2.93 -9.30
C LYS A 35 -11.57 2.96 -10.67
N LYS A 36 -11.19 4.13 -11.18
CA LYS A 36 -10.46 4.27 -12.44
C LYS A 36 -9.10 3.56 -12.44
N ILE A 37 -8.36 3.63 -11.34
CA ILE A 37 -7.09 2.93 -11.15
C ILE A 37 -7.33 1.42 -11.10
N GLY A 38 -8.25 0.96 -10.25
CA GLY A 38 -8.56 -0.47 -10.09
C GLY A 38 -9.08 -1.12 -11.37
N HIS A 39 -9.89 -0.39 -12.16
CA HIS A 39 -10.38 -0.85 -13.45
C HIS A 39 -9.39 -0.63 -14.61
N ARG A 40 -8.19 -0.08 -14.33
CA ARG A 40 -7.18 0.28 -15.35
C ARG A 40 -7.75 1.16 -16.47
N THR A 41 -8.83 1.89 -16.21
CA THR A 41 -9.52 2.73 -17.20
C THR A 41 -8.70 3.98 -17.52
N THR A 42 -7.85 4.40 -16.58
CA THR A 42 -6.90 5.49 -16.81
C THR A 42 -5.54 4.89 -17.17
N PRO A 43 -5.03 5.13 -18.39
CA PRO A 43 -3.76 4.55 -18.87
C PRO A 43 -2.52 5.12 -18.16
N ASN A 44 -2.64 6.31 -17.56
CA ASN A 44 -1.55 6.94 -16.81
C ASN A 44 -2.07 7.57 -15.52
N PRO A 45 -2.37 6.77 -14.48
CA PRO A 45 -2.74 7.32 -13.19
C PRO A 45 -1.55 8.12 -12.64
N GLY A 46 -1.80 9.32 -12.10
CA GLY A 46 -0.74 10.15 -11.55
C GLY A 46 0.13 9.36 -10.57
N VAL A 47 1.45 9.32 -10.82
CA VAL A 47 2.42 8.52 -10.05
C VAL A 47 2.31 8.81 -8.55
N LEU A 48 1.99 10.04 -8.17
CA LEU A 48 1.73 10.46 -6.80
C LEU A 48 0.60 9.65 -6.14
N HIS A 49 -0.53 9.43 -6.83
CA HIS A 49 -1.64 8.65 -6.28
C HIS A 49 -1.26 7.18 -6.10
N VAL A 50 -0.50 6.62 -7.05
CA VAL A 50 -0.02 5.24 -6.96
C VAL A 50 0.94 5.08 -5.78
N GLN A 51 1.84 6.04 -5.58
CA GLN A 51 2.77 6.04 -4.45
C GLN A 51 2.05 6.17 -3.10
N THR A 52 1.09 7.10 -2.98
CA THR A 52 0.28 7.26 -1.76
C THR A 52 -0.50 6.00 -1.44
N LEU A 53 -1.11 5.36 -2.45
CA LEU A 53 -1.80 4.08 -2.26
C LEU A 53 -0.86 2.96 -1.84
N ALA A 54 0.32 2.87 -2.46
CA ALA A 54 1.30 1.87 -2.10
C ALA A 54 1.78 2.04 -0.66
N ASN A 55 2.08 3.27 -0.24
CA ASN A 55 2.47 3.57 1.14
C ASN A 55 1.36 3.20 2.12
N TYR A 56 0.11 3.54 1.81
CA TYR A 56 -1.04 3.18 2.64
C TYR A 56 -1.22 1.65 2.76
N PHE A 57 -1.11 0.91 1.66
CA PHE A 57 -1.23 -0.55 1.70
C PHE A 57 -0.06 -1.21 2.40
N GLN A 58 1.15 -0.66 2.31
CA GLN A 58 2.31 -1.15 3.06
C GLN A 58 2.12 -0.96 4.58
N ASP A 59 1.59 0.18 5.00
CA ASP A 59 1.29 0.45 6.41
C ASP A 59 0.14 -0.43 6.97
N GLN A 60 -0.90 -0.67 6.17
CA GLN A 60 -2.05 -1.48 6.59
C GLN A 60 -1.82 -2.99 6.50
N PHE A 61 -0.94 -3.43 5.60
CA PHE A 61 -0.54 -4.82 5.46
C PHE A 61 0.98 -4.93 5.58
N PRO A 62 1.54 -4.65 6.77
CA PRO A 62 2.93 -4.92 7.01
C PRO A 62 3.11 -6.41 6.77
N SER A 63 3.83 -6.75 5.70
CA SER A 63 4.14 -8.13 5.40
C SER A 63 4.78 -8.73 6.64
N VAL A 64 4.48 -9.99 7.01
CA VAL A 64 5.09 -10.62 8.20
C VAL A 64 6.62 -10.55 8.18
N ALA A 65 7.23 -10.46 6.99
CA ALA A 65 8.66 -10.17 6.81
C ALA A 65 9.09 -8.78 7.33
N GLN A 66 8.27 -7.74 7.16
CA GLN A 66 8.52 -6.40 7.71
C GLN A 66 8.16 -6.32 9.21
N ALA A 67 7.12 -7.03 9.65
CA ALA A 67 6.80 -7.14 11.07
C ALA A 67 7.95 -7.79 11.87
N GLN A 68 8.58 -8.82 11.30
CA GLN A 68 9.76 -9.48 11.87
C GLN A 68 11.02 -8.58 11.82
N MET A 69 11.18 -7.74 10.79
CA MET A 69 12.30 -6.79 10.71
C MET A 69 12.18 -5.61 11.69
N ALA A 70 10.97 -5.10 11.93
CA ALA A 70 10.74 -4.05 12.94
C ALA A 70 11.01 -4.56 14.36
N GLN A 71 10.75 -5.84 14.62
CA GLN A 71 11.08 -6.49 15.89
C GLN A 71 12.60 -6.70 16.06
N ALA A 72 13.33 -7.02 14.99
CA ALA A 72 14.79 -7.17 15.04
C ALA A 72 15.54 -5.86 15.36
N ALA A 73 15.00 -4.70 14.95
CA ALA A 73 15.60 -3.40 15.29
C ALA A 73 15.45 -3.02 16.78
N THR A 74 14.54 -3.68 17.51
CA THR A 74 14.30 -3.39 18.93
C THR A 74 15.17 -4.25 19.84
N ASP A 75 15.63 -5.42 19.37
CA ASP A 75 16.38 -6.40 20.20
C ASP A 75 17.90 -6.11 20.27
N VAL A 76 18.45 -5.32 19.36
CA VAL A 76 19.88 -4.95 19.35
C VAL A 76 20.26 -3.89 20.41
N VAL A 77 19.29 -3.27 21.11
CA VAL A 77 19.58 -2.28 22.17
C VAL A 77 19.59 -2.87 23.59
N ALA A 78 19.24 -4.15 23.76
CA ALA A 78 19.08 -4.79 25.07
C ALA A 78 20.27 -5.68 25.52
N THR A 79 21.27 -5.94 24.66
CA THR A 79 22.44 -6.78 25.01
C THR A 79 23.70 -5.94 25.28
N GLY A 80 23.53 -4.82 25.96
CA GLY A 80 24.62 -3.91 26.34
C GLY A 80 24.39 -3.35 27.74
N ALA A 81 24.42 -4.23 28.75
CA ALA A 81 24.54 -3.87 30.17
C ALA A 81 25.26 -4.99 30.92
#